data_AF-A0A5N9CUD1-F1
#
_entry.id   AF-A0A5N9CUD1-F1
#
_cell.length_a   1.000
_cell.length_b   1.000
_cell.length_c   1.000
_cell.angle_alpha   90.00
_cell.angle_beta   90.00
_cell.angle_gamma   90.00
#
_symmetry.space_group_name_H-M   'P 1'
#
loop_
_entity.id
_entity.type
_entity.pdbx_description
1 polymer ?
#
loop_
_entity_poly.entity_id
_entity_poly.type
_entity_poly.pdbx_seq_one_letter_code
_entity_poly.pdbx_strand_id
1 'polypeptide(L)'
;MTSKTSTDPSNAQAKTNEAIYEESLELSKNTQTIIPFMEDEIVRLEEESAAFMAGERENTEFTPFRLKQGVYGQRQADVQMIRVKIPGGIITTEAMDVLGEFSEKFAPLGKGHITTRENFQFHHVPLDECPDALRLLGTAGLSTREACGNVVRNVVGAPTAGICASEVFDPTPYLAAFVRFAVRHPLTQAFPRKFKSAFTGCDDHDHVAAA
;
A
#
# COMPACT_ATOMS: atom_id res chain seq x y z
N MET A 1 2.77 24.01 -45.16
CA MET A 1 1.89 22.93 -44.67
C MET A 1 2.61 22.24 -43.54
N THR A 2 2.08 22.43 -42.33
CA THR A 2 2.66 22.05 -41.03
C THR A 2 2.80 20.54 -40.90
N SER A 3 4.04 20.08 -40.74
CA SER A 3 4.39 18.73 -40.32
C SER A 3 3.82 18.48 -38.93
N LYS A 4 2.89 17.52 -38.83
CA LYS A 4 2.45 16.97 -37.54
C LYS A 4 3.52 15.98 -37.09
N THR A 5 4.29 16.35 -36.09
CA THR A 5 5.07 15.40 -35.29
C THR A 5 4.10 14.51 -34.52
N SER A 6 3.95 13.26 -34.96
CA SER A 6 3.31 12.21 -34.17
C SER A 6 4.24 11.86 -33.02
N THR A 7 3.86 12.22 -31.80
CA THR A 7 4.45 11.65 -30.60
C THR A 7 3.90 10.23 -30.43
N ASP A 8 4.72 9.26 -30.78
CA ASP A 8 4.53 7.84 -30.49
C ASP A 8 4.40 7.65 -28.96
N PRO A 9 3.31 7.06 -28.43
CA PRO A 9 3.12 6.88 -26.99
C PRO A 9 4.04 5.81 -26.36
N SER A 10 4.83 5.08 -27.16
CA SER A 10 5.49 3.84 -26.73
C SER A 10 6.86 4.00 -26.04
N ASN A 11 7.26 5.20 -25.59
CA ASN A 11 8.63 5.42 -25.11
C ASN A 11 8.77 6.17 -23.78
N ALA A 12 7.93 5.86 -22.80
CA ALA A 12 8.29 6.07 -21.40
C ALA A 12 9.10 4.84 -20.95
N GLN A 13 10.43 4.95 -20.93
CA GLN A 13 11.29 3.87 -20.47
C GLN A 13 10.90 3.52 -19.02
N ALA A 14 10.41 2.29 -18.79
CA ALA A 14 9.97 1.86 -17.47
C ALA A 14 11.08 2.07 -16.44
N LYS A 15 10.77 2.86 -15.39
CA LYS A 15 11.73 3.16 -14.31
C LYS A 15 12.26 1.85 -13.70
N THR A 16 13.56 1.80 -13.43
CA THR A 16 14.16 0.67 -12.69
C THR A 16 13.64 0.63 -11.26
N ASN A 17 13.74 -0.52 -10.58
CA ASN A 17 13.33 -0.62 -9.18
C ASN A 17 14.16 0.32 -8.29
N GLU A 18 15.43 0.49 -8.60
CA GLU A 18 16.33 1.43 -7.93
C GLU A 18 15.84 2.88 -8.08
N ALA A 19 15.47 3.30 -9.29
CA ALA A 19 14.95 4.64 -9.53
C ALA A 19 13.61 4.89 -8.81
N ILE A 20 12.70 3.90 -8.81
CA ILE A 20 11.41 3.98 -8.08
C ILE A 20 11.66 4.11 -6.57
N TYR A 21 12.63 3.37 -6.04
CA TYR A 21 12.98 3.42 -4.63
C TYR A 21 13.57 4.78 -4.23
N GLU A 22 14.50 5.31 -5.02
CA GLU A 22 15.09 6.63 -4.77
C GLU A 22 14.05 7.75 -4.84
N GLU A 23 13.15 7.71 -5.82
CA GLU A 23 12.01 8.63 -5.92
C GLU A 23 11.11 8.54 -4.69
N SER A 24 10.79 7.32 -4.24
CA SER A 24 10.01 7.11 -3.02
C SER A 24 10.72 7.68 -1.78
N LEU A 25 12.03 7.53 -1.65
CA LEU A 25 12.77 8.13 -0.54
C LEU A 25 12.72 9.65 -0.59
N GLU A 26 12.89 10.26 -1.76
CA GLU A 26 12.85 11.70 -1.93
C GLU A 26 11.47 12.28 -1.63
N LEU A 27 10.40 11.64 -2.12
CA LEU A 27 9.04 12.02 -1.79
C LEU A 27 8.78 11.94 -0.28
N SER A 28 9.26 10.88 0.39
CA SER A 28 9.03 10.66 1.82
C SER A 28 9.61 11.75 2.75
N LYS A 29 10.55 12.57 2.24
CA LYS A 29 11.11 13.72 2.97
C LYS A 29 10.13 14.92 3.00
N ASN A 30 9.23 14.98 2.02
CA ASN A 30 8.32 16.09 1.80
C ASN A 30 6.85 15.73 2.09
N THR A 31 6.57 14.49 2.49
CA THR A 31 5.22 14.03 2.87
C THR A 31 5.08 13.90 4.38
N GLN A 32 3.87 14.15 4.90
CA GLN A 32 3.54 13.88 6.29
C GLN A 32 3.40 12.38 6.59
N THR A 33 3.10 11.56 5.57
CA THR A 33 2.93 10.10 5.72
C THR A 33 4.25 9.35 5.52
N ILE A 34 4.33 8.15 6.10
CA ILE A 34 5.55 7.31 6.06
C ILE A 34 5.79 6.74 4.66
N ILE A 35 4.71 6.34 3.97
CA ILE A 35 4.76 5.77 2.63
C ILE A 35 4.18 6.79 1.66
N PRO A 36 4.98 7.40 0.77
CA PRO A 36 4.45 8.35 -0.20
C PRO A 36 3.60 7.62 -1.25
N PHE A 37 2.51 8.28 -1.64
CA PHE A 37 1.69 7.90 -2.78
C PHE A 37 2.42 8.19 -4.10
N MET A 38 2.26 7.31 -5.10
CA MET A 38 2.90 7.44 -6.42
C MET A 38 1.87 7.10 -7.50
N GLU A 39 1.46 8.10 -8.28
CA GLU A 39 0.42 7.95 -9.31
C GLU A 39 0.81 6.95 -10.40
N ASP A 40 2.10 6.90 -10.78
CA ASP A 40 2.63 5.93 -11.75
C ASP A 40 2.32 4.47 -11.37
N GLU A 41 2.27 4.16 -10.07
CA GLU A 41 1.92 2.81 -9.59
C GLU A 41 0.45 2.48 -9.83
N ILE A 42 -0.42 3.50 -9.79
CA ILE A 42 -1.86 3.35 -9.99
C ILE A 42 -2.19 3.28 -11.47
N VAL A 43 -1.56 4.12 -12.30
CA VAL A 43 -1.63 4.02 -13.76
C VAL A 43 -1.23 2.62 -14.23
N ARG A 44 -0.12 2.09 -13.71
CA ARG A 44 0.30 0.73 -14.04
C ARG A 44 -0.69 -0.33 -13.55
N LEU A 45 -1.31 -0.14 -12.38
CA LEU A 45 -2.35 -1.05 -11.90
C LEU A 45 -3.55 -1.05 -12.84
N GLU A 46 -3.97 0.11 -13.33
CA GLU A 46 -5.07 0.26 -14.28
C GLU A 46 -4.78 -0.49 -15.59
N GLU A 47 -3.61 -0.25 -16.19
CA GLU A 47 -3.17 -0.92 -17.43
C GLU A 47 -3.11 -2.45 -17.27
N GLU A 48 -2.46 -2.94 -16.21
CA GLU A 48 -2.31 -4.38 -15.96
C GLU A 48 -3.65 -5.05 -15.61
N SER A 49 -4.56 -4.32 -14.95
CA SER A 49 -5.91 -4.82 -14.68
C SER A 49 -6.74 -4.91 -15.95
N ALA A 50 -6.65 -3.91 -16.83
CA ALA A 50 -7.31 -3.93 -18.14
C ALA A 50 -6.81 -5.08 -19.01
N ALA A 51 -5.48 -5.27 -19.09
CA ALA A 51 -4.87 -6.38 -19.82
C ALA A 51 -5.29 -7.75 -19.26
N PHE A 52 -5.39 -7.89 -17.93
CA PHE A 52 -5.91 -9.10 -17.30
C PHE A 52 -7.37 -9.38 -17.65
N MET A 53 -8.23 -8.36 -17.59
CA MET A 53 -9.65 -8.50 -17.96
C MET A 53 -9.85 -8.79 -19.45
N ALA A 54 -8.96 -8.30 -20.32
CA ALA A 54 -8.93 -8.61 -21.74
C ALA A 54 -8.40 -10.02 -22.06
N GLY A 55 -7.87 -10.75 -21.07
CA GLY A 55 -7.26 -12.06 -21.26
C GLY A 55 -5.84 -12.01 -21.86
N GLU A 56 -5.23 -10.82 -21.90
CA GLU A 56 -3.88 -10.60 -22.41
C GLU A 56 -2.81 -10.88 -21.34
N ARG A 57 -3.22 -10.98 -20.07
CA ARG A 57 -2.34 -11.28 -18.93
C ARG A 57 -2.78 -12.55 -18.23
N GLU A 58 -1.83 -13.48 -18.05
CA GLU A 58 -2.07 -14.71 -17.30
C GLU A 58 -2.25 -14.44 -15.80
N ASN A 59 -3.15 -15.18 -15.16
CA ASN A 59 -3.43 -14.99 -13.72
C ASN A 59 -2.21 -15.28 -12.82
N THR A 60 -1.31 -16.17 -13.25
CA THR A 60 -0.07 -16.52 -12.56
C THR A 60 0.92 -15.36 -12.52
N GLU A 61 0.89 -14.48 -13.53
CA GLU A 61 1.71 -13.28 -13.62
C GLU A 61 1.02 -12.08 -12.95
N PHE A 62 -0.29 -11.95 -13.16
CA PHE A 62 -1.07 -10.85 -12.61
C PHE A 62 -1.18 -10.91 -11.08
N THR A 63 -1.36 -12.10 -10.52
CA THR A 63 -1.51 -12.29 -9.07
C THR A 63 -0.36 -11.69 -8.26
N PRO A 64 0.92 -12.06 -8.46
CA PRO A 64 2.02 -11.46 -7.70
C PRO A 64 2.15 -9.95 -7.92
N PHE A 65 1.77 -9.43 -9.09
CA PHE A 65 1.73 -7.99 -9.37
C PHE A 65 0.67 -7.27 -8.52
N ARG A 66 -0.62 -7.62 -8.66
CA ARG A 66 -1.72 -6.94 -7.95
C ARG A 66 -1.58 -7.05 -6.43
N LEU A 67 -1.01 -8.16 -5.94
CA LEU A 67 -0.75 -8.36 -4.52
C LEU A 67 0.22 -7.30 -3.97
N LYS A 68 1.22 -6.85 -4.73
CA LYS A 68 2.11 -5.76 -4.31
C LYS A 68 1.41 -4.41 -4.28
N GLN A 69 0.28 -4.27 -4.98
CA GLN A 69 -0.57 -3.08 -4.92
C GLN A 69 -1.64 -3.15 -3.82
N GLY A 70 -1.59 -4.17 -2.95
CA GLY A 70 -2.57 -4.36 -1.89
C GLY A 70 -3.93 -4.87 -2.36
N VAL A 71 -4.05 -5.23 -3.65
CA VAL A 71 -5.26 -5.78 -4.28
C VAL A 71 -5.19 -7.31 -4.26
N TYR A 72 -6.12 -7.94 -3.55
CA TYR A 72 -6.12 -9.37 -3.29
C TYR A 72 -7.40 -10.02 -3.83
N GLY A 73 -7.27 -11.04 -4.68
CA GLY A 73 -8.43 -11.79 -5.17
C GLY A 73 -9.16 -12.52 -4.04
N GLN A 74 -10.48 -12.42 -3.99
CA GLN A 74 -11.31 -13.14 -3.02
C GLN A 74 -12.03 -14.34 -3.65
N ARG A 75 -12.87 -15.05 -2.87
CA ARG A 75 -13.55 -16.27 -3.35
C ARG A 75 -14.62 -15.96 -4.41
N GLN A 76 -15.25 -14.80 -4.31
CA GLN A 76 -16.21 -14.30 -5.28
C GLN A 76 -15.45 -13.84 -6.53
N ALA A 77 -15.96 -14.22 -7.70
CA ALA A 77 -15.36 -13.86 -8.98
C ALA A 77 -15.35 -12.33 -9.18
N ASP A 78 -14.33 -11.85 -9.89
CA ASP A 78 -14.18 -10.48 -10.42
C ASP A 78 -14.10 -9.34 -9.39
N VAL A 79 -14.22 -9.66 -8.11
CA VAL A 79 -14.09 -8.71 -7.02
C VAL A 79 -12.84 -8.97 -6.16
N GLN A 80 -12.36 -7.91 -5.54
CA GLN A 80 -11.10 -7.86 -4.82
C GLN A 80 -11.31 -7.41 -3.37
N MET A 81 -10.37 -7.78 -2.52
CA MET A 81 -10.13 -7.14 -1.23
C MET A 81 -8.99 -6.15 -1.41
N ILE A 82 -9.20 -4.91 -0.96
CA ILE A 82 -8.17 -3.86 -0.93
C ILE A 82 -7.68 -3.70 0.50
N ARG A 83 -6.37 -3.80 0.70
CA ARG A 83 -5.72 -3.57 1.99
C ARG A 83 -4.90 -2.28 1.96
N VAL A 84 -5.23 -1.36 2.86
CA VAL A 84 -4.48 -0.12 3.08
C VAL A 84 -3.35 -0.40 4.06
N LYS A 85 -2.09 -0.05 3.74
CA LYS A 85 -0.95 -0.24 4.63
C LYS A 85 -0.82 0.98 5.56
N ILE A 86 -0.96 0.76 6.86
CA ILE A 86 -0.89 1.83 7.87
C ILE A 86 0.21 1.50 8.88
N PRO A 87 1.46 1.92 8.61
CA PRO A 87 2.57 1.61 9.51
C PRO A 87 2.35 2.20 10.91
N GLY A 88 2.47 1.34 11.92
CA GLY A 88 2.25 1.67 13.33
C GLY A 88 0.80 2.02 13.68
N GLY A 89 -0.16 1.82 12.77
CA GLY A 89 -1.55 2.27 12.96
C GLY A 89 -1.70 3.78 13.01
N ILE A 90 -0.67 4.53 12.62
CA ILE A 90 -0.64 5.99 12.67
C ILE A 90 -1.47 6.53 11.50
N ILE A 91 -2.56 7.23 11.82
CA ILE A 91 -3.50 7.78 10.85
C ILE A 91 -3.96 9.16 11.29
N THR A 92 -4.18 10.07 10.34
CA THR A 92 -4.77 11.39 10.58
C THR A 92 -6.30 11.34 10.56
N THR A 93 -6.95 12.40 11.03
CA THR A 93 -8.40 12.56 10.96
C THR A 93 -8.92 12.56 9.52
N GLU A 94 -8.23 13.25 8.62
CA GLU A 94 -8.61 13.36 7.21
C GLU A 94 -8.48 12.00 6.50
N ALA A 95 -7.44 11.24 6.83
CA ALA A 95 -7.28 9.88 6.32
C ALA A 95 -8.37 8.93 6.83
N MET A 96 -8.86 9.12 8.06
CA MET A 96 -10.00 8.36 8.58
C MET A 96 -11.31 8.70 7.84
N ASP A 97 -11.56 9.99 7.55
CA ASP A 97 -12.72 10.41 6.77
C ASP A 97 -12.68 9.82 5.36
N VAL A 98 -11.52 9.82 4.71
CA VAL A 98 -11.32 9.20 3.38
C VAL A 98 -11.54 7.68 3.41
N LEU A 99 -11.19 6.98 4.50
CA LEU A 99 -11.55 5.56 4.66
C LEU A 99 -13.06 5.35 4.78
N GLY A 100 -13.78 6.29 5.39
CA GLY A 100 -15.25 6.31 5.42
C GLY A 100 -15.84 6.49 4.02
N GLU A 101 -15.39 7.52 3.30
CA GLU A 101 -15.78 7.80 1.92
C GLU A 101 -15.49 6.61 0.99
N PHE A 102 -14.32 5.98 1.17
CA PHE A 102 -13.96 4.76 0.45
C PHE A 102 -15.01 3.66 0.69
N SER A 103 -15.41 3.45 1.94
CA SER A 103 -16.40 2.44 2.31
C SER A 103 -17.76 2.70 1.66
N GLU A 104 -18.16 3.96 1.56
CA GLU A 104 -19.45 4.34 0.95
C GLU A 104 -19.44 4.19 -0.57
N LYS A 105 -18.33 4.55 -1.21
CA LYS A 105 -18.22 4.55 -2.68
C LYS A 105 -17.89 3.18 -3.27
N PHE A 106 -16.93 2.47 -2.68
CA PHE A 106 -16.30 1.30 -3.31
C PHE A 106 -16.54 -0.02 -2.61
N ALA A 107 -17.03 -0.01 -1.36
CA ALA A 107 -17.32 -1.24 -0.62
C ALA A 107 -18.84 -1.51 -0.62
N PRO A 108 -19.37 -2.43 -1.44
CA PRO A 108 -20.81 -2.68 -1.57
C PRO A 108 -21.56 -2.96 -0.26
N LEU A 109 -20.85 -3.45 0.76
CA LEU A 109 -21.43 -3.76 2.06
C LEU A 109 -21.38 -2.59 3.06
N GLY A 110 -20.80 -1.44 2.69
CA GLY A 110 -20.60 -0.29 3.57
C GLY A 110 -19.74 -0.63 4.79
N LYS A 111 -18.73 -1.50 4.62
CA LYS A 111 -17.90 -2.02 5.72
C LYS A 111 -16.41 -1.94 5.41
N GLY A 112 -15.66 -1.40 6.36
CA GLY A 112 -14.22 -1.56 6.49
C GLY A 112 -13.87 -2.45 7.70
N HIS A 113 -12.83 -3.26 7.57
CA HIS A 113 -12.33 -4.12 8.64
C HIS A 113 -10.98 -3.62 9.15
N ILE A 114 -10.90 -3.26 10.43
CA ILE A 114 -9.62 -3.06 11.11
C ILE A 114 -8.98 -4.43 11.34
N THR A 115 -7.72 -4.56 10.95
CA THR A 115 -6.98 -5.83 11.03
C THR A 115 -6.18 -5.92 12.32
N THR A 116 -5.84 -7.14 12.74
CA THR A 116 -4.88 -7.38 13.84
C THR A 116 -3.46 -6.91 13.55
N ARG A 117 -3.20 -6.35 12.37
CA ARG A 117 -1.93 -5.70 12.00
C ARG A 117 -2.15 -4.23 11.63
N GLU A 118 -3.09 -3.56 12.28
CA GLU A 118 -3.33 -2.11 12.22
C GLU A 118 -3.73 -1.53 10.85
N ASN A 119 -3.98 -2.38 9.86
CA ASN A 119 -4.47 -1.97 8.55
C ASN A 119 -6.00 -1.87 8.51
N PHE A 120 -6.49 -1.34 7.39
CA PHE A 120 -7.88 -1.46 6.97
C PHE A 120 -8.00 -2.40 5.76
N GLN A 121 -9.08 -3.16 5.72
CA GLN A 121 -9.48 -3.98 4.56
C GLN A 121 -10.89 -3.64 4.12
N PHE A 122 -11.06 -3.49 2.82
CA PHE A 122 -12.36 -3.36 2.17
C PHE A 122 -12.53 -4.51 1.20
N HIS A 123 -13.76 -5.00 1.07
CA HIS A 123 -14.06 -6.20 0.32
C HIS A 123 -15.09 -5.92 -0.77
N HIS A 124 -15.14 -6.82 -1.75
CA HIS A 124 -16.09 -6.77 -2.85
C HIS A 124 -15.89 -5.60 -3.82
N VAL A 125 -14.68 -5.06 -3.92
CA VAL A 125 -14.37 -3.97 -4.86
C VAL A 125 -14.14 -4.58 -6.26
N PRO A 126 -14.88 -4.18 -7.30
CA PRO A 126 -14.61 -4.62 -8.67
C PRO A 126 -13.16 -4.33 -9.10
N LEU A 127 -12.57 -5.19 -9.94
CA LEU A 127 -11.16 -5.05 -10.31
C LEU A 127 -10.88 -3.75 -11.10
N ASP A 128 -11.80 -3.38 -11.98
CA ASP A 128 -11.78 -2.16 -12.79
C ASP A 128 -11.91 -0.87 -11.95
N GLU A 129 -12.60 -0.93 -10.81
CA GLU A 129 -12.72 0.19 -9.87
C GLU A 129 -11.51 0.34 -8.92
N CYS A 130 -10.64 -0.68 -8.83
CA CYS A 130 -9.51 -0.67 -7.90
C CYS A 130 -8.56 0.54 -8.08
N PRO A 131 -8.17 0.96 -9.31
CA PRO A 131 -7.31 2.13 -9.50
C PRO A 131 -7.92 3.40 -8.91
N ASP A 132 -9.18 3.69 -9.18
CA ASP A 132 -9.87 4.89 -8.67
C ASP A 132 -10.04 4.84 -7.14
N ALA A 133 -10.32 3.65 -6.60
CA ALA A 133 -10.36 3.44 -5.17
C ALA A 133 -8.99 3.73 -4.50
N LEU A 134 -7.88 3.34 -5.14
CA LEU A 134 -6.53 3.64 -4.65
C LEU A 134 -6.15 5.12 -4.82
N ARG A 135 -6.60 5.80 -5.89
CA ARG A 135 -6.42 7.26 -6.05
C ARG A 135 -7.12 8.04 -4.95
N LEU A 136 -8.34 7.65 -4.56
CA LEU A 136 -9.05 8.26 -3.44
C LEU A 136 -8.21 8.18 -2.15
N LEU A 137 -7.64 7.01 -1.84
CA LEU A 137 -6.74 6.85 -0.69
C LEU A 137 -5.52 7.77 -0.78
N GLY A 138 -4.96 7.93 -1.98
CA GLY A 138 -3.84 8.82 -2.26
C GLY A 138 -4.10 10.28 -1.90
N THR A 139 -5.35 10.76 -2.00
CA THR A 139 -5.74 12.14 -1.65
C THR A 139 -5.49 12.47 -0.17
N ALA A 140 -5.50 11.47 0.72
CA ALA A 140 -5.16 11.60 2.13
C ALA A 140 -3.77 11.04 2.49
N GLY A 141 -2.91 10.82 1.49
CA GLY A 141 -1.56 10.30 1.69
C GLY A 141 -1.48 8.84 2.13
N LEU A 142 -2.59 8.08 2.01
CA LEU A 142 -2.62 6.64 2.28
C LEU A 142 -2.05 5.86 1.08
N SER A 143 -1.49 4.69 1.37
CA SER A 143 -0.96 3.79 0.34
C SER A 143 -1.31 2.33 0.63
N THR A 144 -1.52 1.56 -0.42
CA THR A 144 -1.71 0.10 -0.39
C THR A 144 -0.44 -0.65 -0.79
N ARG A 145 0.64 0.07 -1.12
CA ARG A 145 1.88 -0.51 -1.64
C ARG A 145 2.47 -1.49 -0.63
N GLU A 146 2.69 -2.71 -1.10
CA GLU A 146 3.23 -3.84 -0.32
C GLU A 146 2.37 -4.20 0.91
N ALA A 147 1.09 -3.82 0.87
CA ALA A 147 0.09 -4.26 1.82
C ALA A 147 -0.28 -5.74 1.61
N CYS A 148 0.22 -6.42 0.59
CA CYS A 148 0.06 -7.85 0.30
C CYS A 148 1.31 -8.38 -0.45
N GLY A 149 1.36 -9.69 -0.72
CA GLY A 149 2.48 -10.33 -1.44
C GLY A 149 3.63 -10.85 -0.56
N ASN A 150 4.69 -11.32 -1.21
CA ASN A 150 5.92 -11.81 -0.58
C ASN A 150 6.95 -10.68 -0.44
N VAL A 151 6.61 -9.74 0.42
CA VAL A 151 7.35 -8.50 0.69
C VAL A 151 7.31 -8.22 2.20
N VAL A 152 7.91 -7.11 2.63
CA VAL A 152 7.71 -6.59 3.99
C VAL A 152 6.28 -6.07 4.14
N ARG A 153 5.50 -6.75 4.98
CA ARG A 153 4.10 -6.43 5.26
C ARG A 153 4.00 -5.17 6.11
N ASN A 154 2.80 -4.85 6.62
CA ASN A 154 2.67 -3.74 7.56
C ASN A 154 3.58 -3.95 8.78
N VAL A 155 4.08 -2.87 9.33
CA VAL A 155 4.91 -2.86 10.54
C VAL A 155 4.03 -2.39 11.68
N VAL A 156 3.88 -3.25 12.69
CA VAL A 156 2.99 -3.02 13.83
C VAL A 156 3.73 -2.19 14.88
N GLY A 157 3.03 -1.27 15.54
CA GLY A 157 3.58 -0.39 16.56
C GLY A 157 2.70 -0.35 17.81
N ALA A 158 3.27 -0.07 18.98
CA ALA A 158 2.43 0.15 20.15
C ALA A 158 1.54 1.39 19.93
N PRO A 159 0.21 1.33 20.17
CA PRO A 159 -0.68 2.48 20.00
C PRO A 159 -0.38 3.64 20.97
N THR A 160 0.40 3.36 22.01
CA THR A 160 0.87 4.31 23.02
C THR A 160 2.34 4.70 22.84
N ALA A 161 2.99 4.34 21.73
CA ALA A 161 4.37 4.72 21.46
C ALA A 161 4.56 6.24 21.52
N GLY A 162 5.61 6.70 22.21
CA GLY A 162 5.96 8.11 22.41
C GLY A 162 5.20 8.81 23.55
N ILE A 163 4.19 8.16 24.15
CA ILE A 163 3.43 8.70 25.29
C ILE A 163 3.34 7.74 26.47
N CYS A 164 3.89 6.53 26.34
CA CYS A 164 3.79 5.51 27.36
C CYS A 164 4.83 5.76 28.45
N ALA A 165 4.39 5.96 29.70
CA ALA A 165 5.30 6.25 30.80
C ALA A 165 6.28 5.10 31.10
N SER A 166 5.96 3.86 30.71
CA SER A 166 6.81 2.68 30.91
C SER A 166 7.65 2.29 29.69
N GLU A 167 7.55 3.01 28.56
CA GLU A 167 8.39 2.69 27.40
C GLU A 167 9.85 3.10 27.66
N VAL A 168 10.77 2.22 27.27
CA VAL A 168 12.21 2.49 27.39
C VAL A 168 12.63 3.62 26.45
N PHE A 169 12.03 3.66 25.26
CA PHE A 169 12.20 4.72 24.26
C PHE A 169 11.05 4.66 23.24
N ASP A 170 10.81 5.76 22.53
CA ASP A 170 9.84 5.82 21.43
C ASP A 170 10.36 5.08 20.18
N PRO A 171 9.72 3.96 19.77
CA PRO A 171 10.14 3.22 18.59
C PRO A 171 9.68 3.83 17.26
N THR A 172 8.81 4.85 17.27
CA THR A 172 8.14 5.39 16.08
C THR A 172 9.10 5.84 14.98
N PRO A 173 10.20 6.57 15.26
CA PRO A 173 11.15 6.96 14.21
C PRO A 173 11.84 5.78 13.52
N TYR A 174 12.13 4.71 14.29
CA TYR A 174 12.79 3.51 13.79
C TYR A 174 11.83 2.66 12.93
N LEU A 175 10.57 2.56 13.35
CA LEU A 175 9.50 1.96 12.55
C LEU A 175 9.37 2.68 11.21
N ALA A 176 9.29 4.02 11.22
CA ALA A 176 9.18 4.82 10.00
C ALA A 176 10.39 4.64 9.07
N ALA A 177 11.61 4.65 9.63
CA ALA A 177 12.83 4.41 8.87
C ALA A 177 12.87 2.99 8.25
N PHE A 178 12.48 1.97 9.00
CA PHE A 178 12.40 0.60 8.51
C PHE A 178 11.37 0.45 7.38
N VAL A 179 10.22 1.11 7.49
CA VAL A 179 9.19 1.09 6.42
C VAL A 179 9.69 1.79 5.17
N ARG A 180 10.29 2.98 5.30
CA ARG A 180 10.85 3.73 4.16
C ARG A 180 11.96 2.96 3.47
N PHE A 181 12.81 2.28 4.25
CA PHE A 181 13.82 1.37 3.71
C PHE A 181 13.19 0.17 3.00
N ALA A 182 12.12 -0.41 3.53
CA ALA A 182 11.58 -1.65 3.00
C ALA A 182 10.71 -1.46 1.76
N VAL A 183 9.87 -0.42 1.72
CA VAL A 183 8.92 -0.21 0.61
C VAL A 183 9.66 0.17 -0.66
N ARG A 184 9.32 -0.48 -1.78
CA ARG A 184 9.91 -0.31 -3.13
C ARG A 184 11.38 -0.69 -3.25
N HIS A 185 12.05 -1.05 -2.16
CA HIS A 185 13.46 -1.38 -2.20
C HIS A 185 13.71 -2.65 -3.03
N PRO A 186 14.72 -2.67 -3.94
CA PRO A 186 15.01 -3.82 -4.80
C PRO A 186 15.15 -5.16 -4.05
N LEU A 187 15.82 -5.17 -2.89
CA LEU A 187 16.01 -6.34 -2.03
C LEU A 187 14.72 -6.93 -1.44
N THR A 188 13.65 -6.14 -1.30
CA THR A 188 12.42 -6.55 -0.58
C THR A 188 11.28 -6.92 -1.53
N GLN A 189 11.48 -6.81 -2.85
CA GLN A 189 10.41 -7.02 -3.84
C GLN A 189 10.04 -8.48 -4.09
N ALA A 190 10.84 -9.45 -3.62
CA ALA A 190 10.67 -10.87 -3.94
C ALA A 190 11.21 -11.81 -2.85
N PHE A 191 10.70 -11.69 -1.62
CA PHE A 191 11.05 -12.66 -0.58
C PHE A 191 10.46 -14.05 -0.86
N PRO A 192 11.02 -15.13 -0.25
CA PRO A 192 10.42 -16.47 -0.33
C PRO A 192 8.97 -16.49 0.19
N ARG A 193 8.70 -15.69 1.23
CA ARG A 193 7.35 -15.49 1.79
C ARG A 193 7.21 -14.12 2.43
N LYS A 194 5.97 -13.76 2.80
CA LYS A 194 5.63 -12.55 3.56
C LYS A 194 6.55 -12.39 4.78
N PHE A 195 7.16 -11.23 4.92
CA PHE A 195 7.96 -10.85 6.09
C PHE A 195 7.16 -9.88 6.95
N LYS A 196 7.03 -10.15 8.24
CA LYS A 196 6.29 -9.32 9.18
C LYS A 196 7.19 -8.86 10.30
N SER A 197 7.00 -7.63 10.74
CA SER A 197 7.75 -7.03 11.84
C SER A 197 6.82 -6.26 12.77
N ALA A 198 7.28 -6.04 14.00
CA ALA A 198 6.63 -5.19 14.99
C ALA A 198 7.71 -4.49 15.80
N PHE A 199 7.39 -3.28 16.26
CA PHE A 199 8.27 -2.45 17.08
C PHE A 199 7.51 -2.06 18.35
N THR A 200 8.12 -2.28 19.52
CA THR A 200 7.59 -1.89 20.82
C THR A 200 8.71 -1.30 21.67
N GLY A 201 8.40 -0.28 22.45
CA GLY A 201 9.29 0.31 23.45
C GLY A 201 9.08 -0.24 24.86
N CYS A 202 7.99 -0.96 25.10
CA CYS A 202 7.65 -1.55 26.41
C CYS A 202 8.07 -3.02 26.46
N ASP A 203 8.66 -3.42 27.59
CA ASP A 203 9.07 -4.81 27.88
C ASP A 203 8.04 -5.54 28.76
N ASP A 204 7.23 -4.78 29.52
CA ASP A 204 6.29 -5.28 30.52
C ASP A 204 4.88 -5.57 29.97
N HIS A 205 4.53 -4.99 28.82
CA HIS A 205 3.25 -5.17 28.16
C HIS A 205 3.44 -5.48 26.67
N ASP A 206 2.98 -6.65 26.23
CA ASP A 206 2.98 -6.98 24.81
C ASP A 206 1.80 -6.30 24.11
N HIS A 207 2.04 -5.09 23.60
CA HIS A 207 1.07 -4.34 22.79
C HIS A 207 1.04 -4.79 21.33
N VAL A 208 1.96 -5.66 20.92
CA VAL A 208 2.16 -6.09 19.53
C VAL A 208 2.02 -7.62 19.38
N ALA A 209 1.35 -8.25 20.36
CA ALA A 209 1.27 -9.67 20.69
C ALA A 209 0.60 -10.58 19.66
N ALA A 210 0.99 -10.50 18.39
CA ALA A 210 0.75 -11.50 17.34
C ALA A 210 1.34 -11.02 16.00
N ALA A 211 2.59 -10.53 15.99
CA ALA A 211 3.19 -10.09 14.73
C ALA A 211 3.23 -11.23 13.69
#